data_AF-A0A3B8HLM5-F1
#
_entry.id   AF-A0A3B8HLM5-F1
#
_cell.length_a   1.000
_cell.length_b   1.000
_cell.length_c   1.000
_cell.angle_alpha   90.00
_cell.angle_beta   90.00
_cell.angle_gamma   90.00
#
_symmetry.space_group_name_H-M   'P 1'
#
loop_
_entity.id
_entity.type
_entity.pdbx_description
1 polymer ?
#
loop_
_entity_poly.entity_id
_entity_poly.type
_entity_poly.pdbx_seq_one_letter_code
_entity_poly.pdbx_strand_id
1 'polypeptide(L)'
;MNPALDTSLERHGADVNLLSPLTLRGVTLRNRIVVSPMCQYCAEDGMADDWHLVHLGSRAVGGAGLVFVEATGVIPEGRISH
;
A
#
# COMPACT_ATOMS: atom_id res chain seq x y z
N MET A 1 3.33 -25.14 43.25
CA MET A 1 2.07 -24.43 43.48
C MET A 1 2.41 -22.97 43.77
N ASN A 2 2.47 -22.13 42.75
CA ASN A 2 2.29 -20.69 42.87
C ASN A 2 1.47 -20.25 41.65
N PRO A 3 0.16 -19.97 41.84
CA PRO A 3 -0.74 -19.54 40.79
C PRO A 3 -0.76 -18.00 40.77
N ALA A 4 0.17 -17.37 40.06
CA ALA A 4 0.09 -15.94 39.77
C ALA A 4 1.16 -15.55 38.75
N LEU A 5 0.84 -15.77 37.47
CA LEU A 5 0.93 -14.73 36.44
C LEU A 5 -0.13 -15.12 35.41
N ASP A 6 -1.35 -14.75 35.78
CA ASP A 6 -2.42 -14.42 34.86
C ASP A 6 -1.86 -13.48 33.77
N THR A 7 -1.46 -14.05 32.65
CA THR A 7 -1.25 -13.33 31.39
C THR A 7 -2.44 -13.53 30.47
N SER A 8 -3.66 -13.61 31.02
CA SER A 8 -4.91 -13.41 30.26
C SER A 8 -5.12 -11.94 29.87
N LEU A 9 -4.05 -11.26 29.46
CA LEU A 9 -4.12 -10.39 28.31
C LEU A 9 -4.35 -11.30 27.09
N GLU A 10 -5.58 -11.82 27.00
CA GLU A 10 -6.20 -12.33 25.79
C GLU A 10 -5.82 -11.36 24.67
N ARG A 11 -4.88 -11.79 23.82
CA ARG A 11 -4.48 -11.06 22.62
C ARG A 11 -5.75 -10.85 21.79
N HIS A 12 -6.35 -9.67 21.92
CA HIS A 12 -7.50 -9.28 21.11
C HIS A 12 -7.04 -9.21 19.65
N GLY A 13 -7.21 -10.31 18.92
CA GLY A 13 -6.82 -10.46 17.53
C GLY A 13 -6.06 -11.76 17.28
N ALA A 14 -6.79 -12.78 16.82
CA ALA A 14 -6.18 -13.91 16.13
C ALA A 14 -5.14 -13.41 15.11
N ASP A 15 -3.89 -13.84 15.27
CA ASP A 15 -2.88 -13.92 14.20
C ASP A 15 -2.80 -12.76 13.16
N VAL A 16 -2.91 -11.50 13.60
CA VAL A 16 -2.71 -10.33 12.73
C VAL A 16 -1.21 -10.10 12.55
N ASN A 17 -0.66 -10.73 11.51
CA ASN A 17 0.74 -10.61 11.10
C ASN A 17 0.87 -9.67 9.88
N LEU A 18 1.84 -8.76 9.90
CA LEU A 18 2.11 -7.83 8.79
C LEU A 18 2.41 -8.54 7.47
N LEU A 19 3.08 -9.70 7.54
CA LEU A 19 3.51 -10.48 6.38
C LEU A 19 2.52 -11.58 5.99
N SER A 20 1.39 -11.73 6.70
CA SER A 20 0.37 -12.67 6.28
C SER A 20 -0.40 -12.13 5.06
N PRO A 21 -0.85 -13.01 4.15
CA PRO A 21 -1.68 -12.61 3.03
C PRO A 21 -2.99 -11.95 3.49
N LEU A 22 -3.54 -11.09 2.64
CA LEU A 22 -4.84 -10.44 2.84
C LEU A 22 -5.65 -10.49 1.55
N THR A 23 -6.82 -11.14 1.59
CA THR A 23 -7.77 -11.14 0.48
C THR A 23 -8.82 -10.06 0.68
N LEU A 24 -8.92 -9.15 -0.28
CA LEU A 24 -9.94 -8.11 -0.33
C LEU A 24 -10.78 -8.33 -1.60
N ARG A 25 -12.05 -8.70 -1.43
CA ARG A 25 -12.92 -9.16 -2.52
C ARG A 25 -12.22 -10.29 -3.32
N GLY A 26 -11.97 -10.11 -4.61
CA GLY A 26 -11.33 -11.10 -5.48
C GLY A 26 -9.81 -10.97 -5.61
N VAL A 27 -9.16 -10.07 -4.86
CA VAL A 27 -7.72 -9.80 -4.96
C VAL A 27 -7.01 -10.22 -3.67
N THR A 28 -5.95 -11.01 -3.80
CA THR A 28 -5.13 -11.45 -2.66
C THR A 28 -3.78 -10.75 -2.69
N LEU A 29 -3.49 -9.98 -1.64
CA LEU A 29 -2.20 -9.35 -1.41
C LEU A 29 -1.28 -10.34 -0.71
N ARG A 30 0.00 -10.38 -1.12
CA ARG A 30 1.00 -11.29 -0.54
C ARG A 30 1.40 -10.96 0.90
N ASN A 31 1.16 -9.71 1.33
CA ASN A 31 1.37 -9.20 2.68
C ASN A 31 0.51 -7.94 2.87
N ARG A 32 0.54 -7.35 4.07
CA ARG A 32 -0.25 -6.17 4.44
C ARG A 32 0.52 -4.85 4.30
N ILE A 33 1.63 -4.84 3.58
CA ILE A 33 2.43 -3.63 3.30
C ILE A 33 1.88 -3.00 2.02
N VAL A 34 1.50 -1.72 2.10
CA VAL A 34 0.93 -0.97 0.98
C VAL A 34 1.72 0.32 0.77
N VAL A 35 2.04 0.61 -0.48
CA VAL A 35 2.60 1.92 -0.85
C VAL A 35 1.46 2.89 -1.11
N SER A 36 1.41 3.96 -0.33
CA SER A 36 0.41 5.02 -0.44
C SER A 36 0.45 5.73 -1.80
N PRO A 37 -0.67 6.33 -2.27
CA PRO A 37 -0.65 7.21 -3.43
C PRO A 37 0.18 8.46 -3.11
N MET A 38 1.32 8.62 -3.78
CA MET A 38 2.26 9.74 -3.55
C MET A 38 2.47 10.47 -4.86
N CYS A 39 2.03 11.73 -4.96
CA CYS A 39 2.23 12.55 -6.16
C CYS A 39 3.70 12.72 -6.50
N GLN A 40 4.04 12.51 -7.77
CA GLN A 40 5.39 12.72 -8.29
C GLN A 40 5.54 14.09 -8.95
N TYR A 41 4.42 14.70 -9.37
CA TYR A 41 4.38 16.05 -9.96
C TYR A 41 5.32 16.22 -11.17
N CYS A 42 5.51 15.16 -11.94
CA CYS A 42 6.41 15.14 -13.10
C CYS A 42 5.71 14.80 -14.43
N ALA A 43 4.39 14.57 -14.40
CA ALA A 43 3.62 14.31 -15.61
C ALA A 43 3.50 15.57 -16.46
N GLU A 44 3.73 15.44 -17.77
CA GLU A 44 3.47 16.49 -18.76
C GLU A 44 2.08 16.28 -19.37
N ASP A 45 1.23 17.31 -19.34
CA ASP A 45 -0.16 17.25 -19.84
C ASP A 45 -1.00 16.08 -19.27
N GLY A 46 -0.65 15.62 -18.06
CA GLY A 46 -1.33 14.51 -17.39
C GLY A 46 -0.93 13.12 -17.89
N MET A 47 0.11 13.04 -18.72
CA MET A 47 0.60 11.80 -19.28
C MET A 47 1.73 11.21 -18.42
N ALA A 48 1.62 9.92 -18.12
CA ALA A 48 2.69 9.18 -17.48
C ALA A 48 3.89 9.00 -18.45
N ASP A 49 5.09 9.01 -17.89
CA ASP A 49 6.36 8.97 -18.61
C ASP A 49 7.32 7.92 -18.00
N ASP A 50 8.58 7.95 -18.43
CA ASP A 50 9.64 7.05 -17.95
C ASP A 50 9.90 7.17 -16.43
N TRP A 51 9.68 8.34 -15.84
CA TRP A 51 9.79 8.50 -14.39
C TRP A 51 8.75 7.63 -13.69
N HIS A 52 7.49 7.69 -14.12
CA HIS A 52 6.41 6.89 -13.52
C HIS A 52 6.68 5.40 -13.67
N LEU A 53 7.17 4.97 -14.84
CA LEU A 53 7.51 3.57 -15.10
C LEU A 53 8.57 3.06 -14.12
N VAL A 54 9.69 3.78 -14.00
CA VAL A 54 10.80 3.39 -13.11
C VAL A 54 10.37 3.50 -11.65
N HIS A 55 9.65 4.57 -11.29
CA HIS A 55 9.20 4.83 -9.92
C HIS A 55 8.26 3.72 -9.42
N LEU A 56 7.17 3.44 -10.14
CA LEU A 56 6.18 2.44 -9.73
C LEU A 56 6.76 1.03 -9.85
N GLY A 57 7.55 0.77 -10.90
CA GLY A 57 8.24 -0.49 -11.10
C GLY A 57 9.15 -0.84 -9.92
N SER A 58 9.94 0.11 -9.42
CA SER A 58 10.85 -0.14 -8.30
C SER A 58 10.11 -0.45 -6.99
N ARG A 59 8.93 0.13 -6.76
CA ARG A 59 8.08 -0.19 -5.59
C ARG A 59 7.42 -1.55 -5.74
N ALA A 60 6.98 -1.90 -6.95
CA ALA A 60 6.37 -3.19 -7.24
C ALA A 60 7.35 -4.36 -7.00
N VAL A 61 8.60 -4.23 -7.48
CA VAL A 61 9.64 -5.27 -7.24
C VAL A 61 10.13 -5.29 -5.79
N GLY A 62 9.97 -4.18 -5.04
CA GLY A 62 10.37 -4.06 -3.64
C GLY A 62 9.59 -4.94 -2.65
N GLY A 63 8.52 -5.60 -3.11
CA GLY A 63 7.85 -6.65 -2.35
C GLY A 63 6.64 -6.21 -1.52
N ALA A 64 6.16 -4.98 -1.70
CA ALA A 64 4.87 -4.55 -1.17
C ALA A 64 3.73 -5.46 -1.67
N GLY A 65 2.68 -5.60 -0.87
CA GLY A 65 1.47 -6.33 -1.23
C GLY A 65 0.62 -5.60 -2.27
N LEU A 66 0.62 -4.26 -2.21
CA LEU A 66 -0.07 -3.38 -3.13
C LEU A 66 0.72 -2.09 -3.32
N VAL A 67 0.72 -1.55 -4.55
CA VAL A 67 1.26 -0.23 -4.89
C VAL A 67 0.15 0.60 -5.51
N PHE A 68 -0.19 1.73 -4.90
CA PHE A 68 -1.09 2.70 -5.51
C PHE A 68 -0.33 3.60 -6.49
N VAL A 69 -0.97 3.92 -7.62
CA VAL A 69 -0.57 5.05 -8.45
C VAL A 69 -0.90 6.36 -7.70
N GLU A 70 -0.22 7.45 -8.05
CA GLU A 70 -0.49 8.76 -7.47
C GLU A 70 -1.89 9.30 -7.75
N ALA A 71 -2.25 10.40 -7.09
CA ALA A 71 -3.52 11.07 -7.31
C ALA A 71 -3.64 11.53 -8.77
N THR A 72 -4.44 10.81 -9.56
CA THR A 72 -4.58 11.02 -11.00
C THR A 72 -5.84 11.84 -11.29
N GLY A 73 -5.68 12.98 -11.96
CA GLY A 73 -6.80 13.88 -12.29
C GLY A 73 -7.76 13.25 -13.30
N VAL A 74 -9.06 13.26 -12.99
CA VAL A 74 -10.11 12.74 -13.88
C VAL A 74 -10.46 13.70 -15.03
N ILE A 75 -10.13 14.99 -14.85
CA ILE A 75 -10.23 16.07 -15.83
C ILE A 75 -9.00 16.97 -15.68
N PRO A 76 -8.60 17.74 -16.72
CA PRO A 76 -7.41 18.60 -16.68
C PRO A 76 -7.39 19.59 -15.52
N GLU A 77 -8.54 20.18 -15.17
CA GLU A 77 -8.72 21.15 -14.08
C GLU A 77 -8.71 20.50 -12.69
N GLY A 78 -8.86 19.17 -12.62
CA GLY A 78 -8.82 18.41 -11.38
C GLY A 78 -7.41 18.02 -10.93
N ARG A 79 -6.37 18.43 -11.67
CA ARG A 79 -4.96 18.17 -11.32
C ARG A 79 -4.49 19.15 -10.24
N ILE A 80 -3.66 18.67 -9.32
CA ILE A 80 -3.06 19.50 -8.25
C ILE A 80 -1.97 20.42 -8.82
N SER A 81 -1.20 19.92 -9.78
CA SER A 81 -0.19 20.67 -10.54
C SER A 81 -0.40 20.45 -12.03
N HIS A 82 0.11 21.38 -12.84
CA HIS A 82 -0.01 21.37 -14.30
C HIS A 82 1.34 21.15 -14.96
#